data_AF-A0A0C7N2J1-F1
#
_entry.id   AF-A0A0C7N2J1-F1
#
_cell.length_a   1.000
_cell.length_b   1.000
_cell.length_c   1.000
_cell.angle_alpha   90.00
_cell.angle_beta   90.00
_cell.angle_gamma   90.00
#
_symmetry.space_group_name_H-M   'P 1'
#
loop_
_entity.id
_entity.type
_entity.pdbx_description
1 polymer ?
#
loop_
_entity_poly.entity_id
_entity_poly.type
_entity_poly.pdbx_seq_one_letter_code
_entity_poly.pdbx_strand_id
1 'polypeptide(L)' 'MTLIGKAVHFSIDLTLLSVCLAGVKRNTGLTPKLETIEDSHVRKYALKYLNLGESCYDYTVAYLGSSQYFARK' A
#
# COMPACT_ATOMS: atom_id res chain seq x y z
N MET A 1 22.00 -10.47 -12.17
CA MET A 1 20.66 -9.91 -11.93
C MET A 1 20.32 -8.97 -13.08
N THR A 2 19.45 -9.37 -14.00
CA THR A 2 19.05 -8.55 -15.17
C THR A 2 18.25 -7.32 -14.71
N LEU A 3 18.21 -6.26 -15.54
CA LEU A 3 17.46 -5.02 -15.26
C LEU A 3 16.00 -5.27 -14.86
N ILE A 4 15.37 -6.28 -15.49
CA ILE A 4 14.00 -6.72 -15.24
C ILE A 4 13.82 -7.22 -13.81
N GLY A 5 14.76 -8.04 -13.31
CA GLY A 5 14.71 -8.55 -11.94
C GLY A 5 14.73 -7.43 -10.89
N LYS A 6 15.54 -6.39 -11.12
CA LYS A 6 15.60 -5.22 -10.23
C LYS A 6 14.31 -4.41 -10.26
N ALA A 7 13.73 -4.21 -11.43
CA ALA A 7 12.48 -3.45 -11.58
C ALA A 7 11.30 -4.13 -10.87
N VAL A 8 11.18 -5.46 -11.01
CA VAL A 8 10.16 -6.25 -10.30
C VAL A 8 10.37 -6.15 -8.79
N HIS A 9 11.60 -6.28 -8.31
CA HIS A 9 11.88 -6.21 -6.87
C HIS A 9 11.48 -4.86 -6.28
N PHE A 10 11.87 -3.75 -6.92
CA PHE A 10 11.47 -2.42 -6.48
C PHE A 10 9.95 -2.23 -6.51
N SER A 11 9.26 -2.80 -7.50
CA SER A 11 7.79 -2.71 -7.58
C SER A 11 7.11 -3.44 -6.42
N ILE A 12 7.65 -4.60 -6.03
CA ILE A 12 7.18 -5.36 -4.86
C ILE A 12 7.44 -4.56 -3.59
N ASP A 13 8.66 -4.04 -3.41
CA ASP A 13 9.05 -3.28 -2.22
C ASP A 13 8.18 -2.03 -2.05
N LEU A 14 7.92 -1.31 -3.15
CA LEU A 14 7.04 -0.16 -3.17
C LEU A 14 5.60 -0.57 -2.80
N THR A 15 5.10 -1.67 -3.34
CA THR A 15 3.75 -2.15 -3.00
C THR A 15 3.65 -2.52 -1.52
N LEU A 16 4.63 -3.24 -0.99
CA LEU A 16 4.70 -3.61 0.43
C LEU A 16 4.72 -2.38 1.34
N LEU A 17 5.53 -1.38 1.00
CA LEU A 17 5.57 -0.12 1.75
C LEU A 17 4.20 0.57 1.77
N SER A 18 3.51 0.61 0.62
CA SER A 18 2.16 1.19 0.54
C SER A 18 1.14 0.43 1.40
N VAL A 19 1.17 -0.90 1.37
CA VAL A 19 0.31 -1.77 2.20
C VAL A 19 0.60 -1.55 3.69
N CYS A 20 1.87 -1.41 4.08
CA CYS A 20 2.24 -1.09 5.46
C CYS A 20 1.67 0.26 5.91
N LEU A 21 1.77 1.30 5.07
CA LEU A 21 1.19 2.61 5.35
C LEU A 21 -0.34 2.56 5.47
N ALA A 22 -1.01 1.76 4.64
CA ALA A 22 -2.44 1.51 4.75
C ALA A 22 -2.80 0.87 6.11
N GLY A 23 -2.00 -0.10 6.58
CA GLY A 23 -2.17 -0.69 7.91
C GLY A 23 -2.00 0.32 9.05
N VAL A 24 -1.00 1.20 8.97
CA VAL A 24 -0.81 2.29 9.95
C VAL A 24 -2.03 3.21 9.99
N LYS A 25 -2.54 3.63 8.83
CA LYS A 25 -3.76 4.44 8.73
C LYS A 25 -4.97 3.74 9.35
N ARG A 26 -5.17 2.45 9.07
CA ARG A 26 -6.33 1.68 9.59
C ARG A 26 -6.31 1.54 11.12
N ASN A 27 -5.12 1.36 11.70
CA ASN A 27 -4.96 1.11 13.13
C ASN A 27 -4.84 2.39 13.98
N THR A 28 -4.28 3.47 13.42
CA THR A 28 -3.97 4.71 14.16
C THR A 28 -4.69 5.96 13.65
N GLY A 29 -5.24 5.91 12.44
CA GLY A 29 -5.79 7.08 11.74
C GLY A 29 -4.73 8.02 11.13
N LEU A 30 -3.44 7.73 11.29
CA LEU A 30 -2.36 8.59 10.77
C LEU A 30 -2.18 8.40 9.26
N THR A 31 -2.11 9.51 8.52
CA THR A 31 -1.85 9.52 7.08
C THR A 31 -0.69 10.45 6.73
N PRO A 32 0.08 10.18 5.66
CA PRO A 32 1.04 11.14 5.15
C PRO A 32 0.37 12.47 4.81
N LYS A 33 0.98 13.59 5.22
CA LYS A 33 0.49 14.94 4.91
C LYS A 33 0.81 15.29 3.47
N LEU A 34 -0.09 14.90 2.56
CA LEU A 34 0.03 15.20 1.13
C LEU A 34 -0.15 16.68 0.81
N GLU A 35 -0.72 17.46 1.74
CA GLU A 35 -0.89 18.91 1.62
C GLU A 35 0.43 19.66 1.58
N THR A 36 1.50 19.11 2.18
CA THR A 36 2.84 19.68 2.16
C THR A 36 3.49 19.63 0.77
N ILE A 37 2.91 18.87 -0.16
CA ILE A 37 3.40 18.77 -1.53
C ILE A 37 2.75 19.90 -2.36
N GLU A 38 3.54 20.90 -2.73
CA GLU A 38 3.09 22.04 -3.54
C GLU A 38 2.63 21.62 -4.94
N ASP A 39 3.29 20.62 -5.53
CA ASP A 39 2.98 20.13 -6.86
C ASP A 39 1.74 19.22 -6.86
N SER A 40 0.68 19.67 -7.55
CA SER A 40 -0.59 18.96 -7.69
C SER A 40 -0.47 17.59 -8.38
N HIS A 41 0.41 17.46 -9.37
CA HIS A 41 0.64 16.19 -10.07
C HIS A 41 1.32 15.18 -9.15
N VAL A 42 2.38 15.60 -8.46
CA VAL A 42 3.10 14.74 -7.49
C VAL A 42 2.13 14.31 -6.38
N ARG A 43 1.32 15.25 -5.88
CA ARG A 43 0.29 14.95 -4.88
C ARG A 43 -0.71 13.90 -5.37
N LYS A 44 -1.17 14.01 -6.62
CA LYS A 44 -2.10 13.04 -7.23
C LYS A 44 -1.48 11.66 -7.37
N TYR A 45 -0.20 11.57 -7.76
CA TYR A 45 0.50 10.29 -7.85
C TYR A 45 0.74 9.67 -6.47
N ALA A 46 1.14 10.47 -5.47
CA ALA A 46 1.28 10.00 -4.10
C ALA A 46 -0.05 9.47 -3.54
N LEU A 47 -1.16 10.19 -3.77
CA LEU A 47 -2.49 9.75 -3.39
C LEU A 47 -2.87 8.41 -4.08
N LYS A 48 -2.65 8.30 -5.39
CA LYS A 48 -2.87 7.04 -6.12
C LYS A 48 -2.05 5.89 -5.55
N TYR A 49 -0.79 6.14 -5.24
CA TYR A 49 0.12 5.15 -4.68
C TYR A 49 -0.36 4.65 -3.31
N LEU A 50 -0.78 5.55 -2.41
CA LEU A 50 -1.34 5.19 -1.11
C LEU A 50 -2.66 4.42 -1.23
N ASN A 51 -3.55 4.84 -2.14
CA ASN A 51 -4.81 4.15 -2.40
C ASN A 51 -4.59 2.72 -2.94
N LEU A 52 -3.51 2.50 -3.69
CA LEU A 52 -3.12 1.17 -4.17
C LEU A 52 -2.80 0.25 -2.98
N GLY A 53 -2.08 0.75 -1.98
CA GLY A 53 -1.79 0.03 -0.73
C GLY A 53 -3.05 -0.33 0.04
N GLU A 54 -4.01 0.60 0.16
CA GLU A 54 -5.31 0.35 0.81
C GLU A 54 -6.09 -0.75 0.08
N SER A 55 -6.14 -0.69 -1.26
CA SER A 55 -6.82 -1.70 -2.08
C SER A 55 -6.17 -3.08 -1.93
N CYS A 56 -4.83 -3.16 -2.03
CA CYS A 56 -4.09 -4.41 -1.82
C CYS A 56 -4.30 -4.97 -0.40
N TYR A 57 -4.33 -4.11 0.62
CA TYR A 57 -4.60 -4.52 1.99
C TYR A 57 -6.01 -5.11 2.11
N ASP A 58 -7.03 -4.45 1.55
CA ASP A 58 -8.42 -4.93 1.59
C ASP A 58 -8.58 -6.28 0.87
N TYR A 59 -7.96 -6.46 -0.31
CA TYR A 59 -7.96 -7.76 -1.00
C TYR A 59 -7.25 -8.84 -0.20
N THR A 60 -6.13 -8.49 0.45
CA THR A 60 -5.41 -9.43 1.31
C THR A 60 -6.28 -9.87 2.48
N VAL A 61 -6.91 -8.93 3.19
CA VAL A 61 -7.80 -9.26 4.32
C VAL A 61 -9.03 -10.05 3.86
N ALA A 62 -9.61 -9.73 2.71
CA ALA A 62 -10.72 -10.48 2.13
C ALA A 62 -10.31 -11.93 1.81
N TYR A 63 -9.16 -12.10 1.17
CA TYR A 63 -8.61 -13.42 0.86
C TYR A 63 -8.33 -14.23 2.13
N LEU A 64 -7.64 -13.64 3.11
CA LEU A 64 -7.35 -14.27 4.39
C LEU A 64 -8.63 -14.61 5.16
N GLY A 65 -9.62 -13.71 5.18
CA GLY A 65 -10.90 -13.94 5.85
C GLY A 65 -11.74 -15.07 5.22
N SER A 66 -11.54 -15.38 3.94
CA SER A 66 -12.17 -16.52 3.27
C SER A 66 -11.39 -17.84 3.42
N SER A 67 -10.13 -17.76 3.88
CA SER A 67 -9.24 -18.90 4.00
C SER A 67 -9.53 -19.70 5.27
N GLN A 68 -9.47 -21.03 5.16
CA GLN A 68 -9.63 -21.94 6.31
C GLN A 68 -8.47 -21.85 7.32
N TYR A 69 -7.34 -21.24 6.93
CA TYR A 69 -6.14 -21.12 7.77
C TYR A 69 -6.16 -19.93 8.73
N PHE A 70 -7.11 -19.00 8.57
CA PHE A 70 -7.18 -17.77 9.34
C PHE A 70 -8.53 -17.65 10.06
N ALA A 71 -8.52 -17.05 11.25
CA ALA A 71 -9.71 -16.81 12.05
C ALA A 71 -9.76 -15.33 12.48
N ARG A 72 -10.96 -14.77 12.57
CA ARG A 72 -11.18 -13.46 13.19
C ARG A 72 -11.23 -13.63 14.72
N LYS A 73 -10.54 -12.75 15.44
CA LYS A 73 -10.57 -12.66 16.90
C LYS A 73 -10.99 -11.26 17.31
#